data_AF-A0A7V3SKJ0-F1
#
_entry.id   AF-A0A7V3SKJ0-F1
#
_cell.length_a   1.000
_cell.length_b   1.000
_cell.length_c   1.000
_cell.angle_alpha   90.00
_cell.angle_beta   90.00
_cell.angle_gamma   90.00
#
_symmetry.space_group_name_H-M   'P 1'
#
loop_
_entity.id
_entity.type
_entity.pdbx_description
1 polymer ?
#
loop_
_entity_poly.entity_id
_entity_poly.type
_entity_poly.pdbx_seq_one_letter_code
_entity_poly.pdbx_strand_id
1 'polypeptide(L)'
;MMAEHRYSVYLYRKTDGSVLAIDPTCPHLGCRVEYKERKSRYVCPCHGGVFDCDGNLVSGPPPKGLTRLPTRVAEGKIWIQRG
;
A
#
# COMPACT_ATOMS: atom_id res chain seq x y z
N MET A 1 -28.28 -7.39 3.01
CA MET A 1 -27.05 -7.58 3.80
C MET A 1 -26.03 -6.56 3.32
N MET A 2 -25.73 -5.54 4.12
CA MET A 2 -24.66 -4.59 3.79
C MET A 2 -23.35 -5.32 4.04
N ALA A 3 -22.59 -5.62 3.00
CA ALA A 3 -21.25 -6.16 3.16
C ALA A 3 -20.41 -5.12 3.93
N GLU A 4 -19.88 -5.49 5.09
CA GLU A 4 -18.86 -4.69 5.77
C GLU A 4 -17.67 -4.58 4.82
N HIS A 5 -17.49 -3.41 4.21
CA HIS A 5 -16.31 -3.15 3.40
C HIS A 5 -15.12 -2.92 4.32
N ARG A 6 -14.39 -4.00 4.61
CA ARG A 6 -13.14 -3.93 5.39
C ARG A 6 -12.01 -3.47 4.48
N TYR A 7 -11.83 -2.16 4.42
CA TYR A 7 -10.68 -1.58 3.74
C TYR A 7 -9.42 -1.68 4.62
N SER A 8 -8.32 -2.10 4.02
CA SER A 8 -6.99 -2.02 4.63
C SER A 8 -6.13 -1.07 3.79
N VAL A 9 -5.30 -0.27 4.46
CA VAL A 9 -4.35 0.68 3.86
C VAL A 9 -3.07 0.67 4.69
N TYR A 10 -1.91 0.76 4.03
CA TYR A 10 -0.66 1.15 4.68
C TYR A 10 -0.51 2.66 4.63
N LEU A 11 -0.18 3.28 5.77
CA LEU A 11 0.12 4.69 5.89
C LEU A 11 1.60 4.88 6.23
N TYR A 12 2.30 5.67 5.43
CA TYR A 12 3.70 6.03 5.65
C TYR A 12 3.83 7.55 5.71
N ARG A 13 4.39 8.07 6.80
CA ARG A 13 4.72 9.49 6.94
C ARG A 13 6.15 9.71 6.48
N LYS A 14 6.32 10.57 5.48
CA LYS A 14 7.63 10.98 4.97
C LYS A 14 8.26 12.04 5.87
N THR A 15 9.57 12.22 5.72
CA THR A 15 10.35 13.19 6.50
C THR A 15 9.94 14.64 6.26
N ASP A 16 9.41 14.95 5.08
CA ASP A 16 8.86 16.27 4.73
C ASP A 16 7.45 16.52 5.31
N GLY A 17 6.92 15.58 6.10
CA GLY A 17 5.61 15.66 6.72
C GLY A 17 4.45 15.19 5.84
N SER A 18 4.69 14.94 4.55
CA SER A 18 3.69 14.35 3.65
C SER A 18 3.35 12.91 4.05
N VAL A 19 2.17 12.45 3.65
CA VAL A 19 1.68 11.10 3.94
C VAL A 19 1.46 10.37 2.63
N LEU A 20 1.94 9.13 2.57
CA LEU A 20 1.65 8.19 1.49
C LEU A 20 0.68 7.13 2.00
N ALA A 21 -0.41 6.93 1.27
CA ALA A 21 -1.33 5.82 1.48
C ALA A 21 -1.17 4.78 0.37
N ILE A 22 -1.00 3.51 0.74
CA ILE A 22 -0.85 2.39 -0.20
C ILE A 22 -1.97 1.38 0.00
N ASP A 23 -2.61 0.98 -1.10
CA ASP A 23 -3.48 -0.20 -1.13
C ASP A 23 -2.59 -1.46 -1.02
N PRO A 24 -2.77 -2.31 0.02
CA PRO A 24 -1.96 -3.50 0.19
C PRO A 24 -2.33 -4.62 -0.78
N THR A 25 -3.25 -4.41 -1.71
CA THR A 25 -3.63 -5.39 -2.72
C THR A 25 -2.52 -5.56 -3.76
N CYS A 26 -1.93 -6.75 -3.81
CA CYS A 26 -0.92 -7.09 -4.81
C CYS A 26 -1.55 -7.05 -6.21
N PRO A 27 -0.98 -6.28 -7.17
CA PRO A 27 -1.51 -6.13 -8.51
C PRO A 27 -1.32 -7.38 -9.40
N HIS A 28 -0.78 -8.47 -8.84
CA HIS A 28 -0.75 -9.75 -9.51
C HIS A 28 -2.13 -10.41 -9.50
N LEU A 29 -2.54 -10.98 -8.36
CA LEU A 29 -3.80 -11.73 -8.20
C LEU A 29 -4.57 -11.33 -6.92
N GLY A 30 -4.29 -10.16 -6.36
CA GLY A 30 -5.09 -9.58 -5.28
C GLY A 30 -4.71 -9.96 -3.86
N CYS A 31 -3.68 -10.80 -3.64
CA CYS A 31 -3.21 -11.10 -2.29
C CYS A 31 -2.81 -9.82 -1.53
N ARG A 32 -3.09 -9.75 -0.23
CA ARG A 32 -2.56 -8.69 0.63
C ARG A 32 -1.05 -8.83 0.79
N VAL A 33 -0.29 -7.78 0.51
CA VAL A 33 1.16 -7.73 0.76
C VAL A 33 1.44 -7.45 2.23
N GLU A 34 2.62 -7.88 2.70
CA GLU A 34 3.09 -7.67 4.06
C GLU A 34 4.30 -6.73 4.07
N TYR A 35 4.29 -5.73 4.94
CA TYR A 35 5.49 -4.93 5.21
C TYR A 35 6.51 -5.75 6.01
N LYS A 36 7.73 -5.86 5.50
CA LYS A 36 8.87 -6.53 6.14
C LYS A 36 9.86 -5.48 6.62
N GLU A 37 9.77 -5.12 7.90
CA GLU A 37 10.57 -4.06 8.54
C GLU A 37 12.07 -4.21 8.30
N ARG A 38 12.64 -5.41 8.50
CA ARG A 38 14.07 -5.68 8.30
C ARG A 38 14.56 -5.43 6.86
N LYS A 39 13.65 -5.43 5.89
CA LYS A 39 13.96 -5.21 4.48
C LYS A 39 13.52 -3.82 4.00
N SER A 40 12.70 -3.11 4.77
CA SER A 40 11.98 -1.91 4.32
C SER A 40 11.31 -2.13 2.95
N ARG A 41 10.55 -3.23 2.85
CA ARG A 41 9.85 -3.66 1.62
C ARG A 41 8.46 -4.17 1.94
N TYR A 42 7.52 -4.01 1.01
CA TYR A 42 6.32 -4.82 0.97
C TYR A 42 6.59 -6.09 0.18
N VAL A 43 6.18 -7.23 0.70
CA VAL A 43 6.38 -8.54 0.09
C VAL A 43 5.04 -9.25 -0.01
N CYS A 44 4.68 -9.69 -1.21
CA CYS A 44 3.52 -10.52 -1.44
C CYS A 44 3.83 -11.96 -1.01
N PRO A 45 3.11 -12.52 -0.01
CA PRO A 45 3.40 -13.86 0.49
C PRO A 45 3.02 -14.98 -0.50
N CYS A 46 2.16 -14.69 -1.48
CA CYS A 46 1.65 -15.69 -2.42
C CYS A 46 2.69 -16.10 -3.46
N HIS A 47 3.34 -15.14 -4.12
CA HIS A 47 4.24 -15.40 -5.25
C HIS A 47 5.53 -14.57 -5.20
N GLY A 48 5.84 -13.95 -4.06
CA GLY A 48 7.13 -13.29 -3.84
C GLY A 48 7.32 -11.92 -4.49
N GLY A 49 6.25 -11.27 -4.99
CA GLY A 49 6.35 -9.90 -5.50
C GLY A 49 6.89 -8.94 -4.44
N VAL A 50 7.88 -8.12 -4.79
CA VAL A 50 8.57 -7.20 -3.87
C VAL A 50 8.35 -5.76 -4.31
N PHE A 51 8.02 -4.89 -3.36
CA PHE A 51 7.80 -3.47 -3.57
C PHE A 51 8.58 -2.63 -2.56
N ASP A 52 9.02 -1.44 -2.95
CA ASP A 52 9.68 -0.49 -2.04
C ASP A 52 8.67 0.25 -1.14
N CYS A 53 9.15 1.09 -0.22
CA CYS A 53 8.28 1.85 0.69
C CYS A 53 7.36 2.85 -0.03
N ASP A 54 7.71 3.27 -1.23
CA ASP A 54 6.86 4.11 -2.09
C ASP A 54 5.87 3.26 -2.91
N GLY A 55 5.91 1.93 -2.80
CA GLY A 55 5.05 1.00 -3.53
C GLY A 55 5.49 0.71 -4.97
N ASN A 56 6.66 1.18 -5.40
CA ASN A 56 7.18 0.81 -6.72
C ASN A 56 7.52 -0.69 -6.76
N LEU A 57 7.34 -1.31 -7.92
CA LEU A 57 7.76 -2.69 -8.14
C LEU A 57 9.29 -2.78 -8.11
N VAL A 58 9.81 -3.70 -7.29
CA VAL A 58 11.25 -4.01 -7.20
C VAL A 58 11.55 -5.37 -7.83
N SER A 59 10.68 -6.37 -7.60
CA SER A 59 10.85 -7.71 -8.15
C SER A 59 9.49 -8.35 -8.45
N GLY A 60 9.40 -8.98 -9.62
CA GLY A 60 8.23 -9.68 -10.14
C GLY A 60 7.93 -10.99 -9.41
N PRO A 61 6.74 -11.60 -9.61
CA PRO A 61 5.95 -11.58 -10.85
C PRO A 61 4.93 -10.43 -11.12
N PRO A 62 4.48 -9.58 -10.16
CA PRO A 62 3.44 -8.58 -10.48
C PRO A 62 3.84 -7.64 -11.63
N PRO A 63 2.89 -7.19 -12.47
CA PRO A 63 3.21 -6.40 -13.68
C PRO A 63 3.43 -4.90 -13.40
N LYS A 64 3.12 -4.41 -12.20
CA LYS A 64 3.23 -3.00 -11.80
C LYS A 64 3.39 -2.87 -10.28
N GLY A 65 3.67 -1.65 -9.83
CA GLY A 65 3.73 -1.29 -8.41
C GLY A 65 2.35 -1.31 -7.72
N LEU A 66 2.36 -1.18 -6.39
CA LEU A 66 1.16 -1.05 -5.57
C LEU A 66 0.43 0.27 -5.86
N THR A 67 -0.90 0.26 -5.68
CA THR A 67 -1.72 1.45 -5.88
C THR A 67 -1.48 2.45 -4.75
N ARG A 68 -1.10 3.67 -5.11
CA ARG A 68 -1.06 4.82 -4.20
C ARG A 68 -2.44 5.48 -4.18
N LEU A 69 -2.98 5.69 -2.99
CA LEU A 69 -4.29 6.33 -2.81
C LEU A 69 -4.10 7.83 -2.62
N PRO A 70 -4.92 8.70 -3.26
CA PRO A 70 -4.89 10.12 -2.98
C PRO A 70 -5.12 10.42 -1.51
N THR A 71 -4.28 11.30 -0.95
CA THR A 71 -4.35 11.69 0.46
C THR A 71 -4.46 13.20 0.61
N ARG A 72 -5.20 13.65 1.63
CA ARG A 72 -5.24 15.04 2.08
C ARG A 72 -5.04 15.10 3.59
N VAL A 73 -4.05 15.88 4.04
CA VAL A 73 -3.82 16.13 5.46
C VAL A 73 -4.42 17.50 5.82
N ALA A 74 -5.37 17.52 6.75
CA ALA A 74 -6.02 18.76 7.19
C ALA A 74 -6.62 18.55 8.59
N GLU A 75 -6.54 19.57 9.45
CA GLU A 75 -7.21 19.59 10.76
C GLU A 75 -6.91 18.36 11.64
N GLY A 76 -5.63 17.94 11.66
CA GLY A 76 -5.21 16.75 12.42
C GLY A 76 -5.71 15.41 11.87
N LYS A 77 -6.35 15.39 10.69
CA LYS A 77 -6.89 14.20 10.02
C LYS A 77 -6.11 13.89 8.74
N ILE A 78 -6.10 12.61 8.38
CA ILE A 78 -5.61 12.11 7.09
C ILE A 78 -6.82 11.55 6.35
N TRP A 79 -7.24 12.24 5.30
CA TRP A 79 -8.28 11.79 4.38
C TRP A 79 -7.64 10.93 3.29
N ILE A 80 -8.25 9.79 2.97
CA ILE A 80 -7.77 8.85 1.96
C ILE A 80 -8.93 8.58 1.00
N GLN A 81 -8.73 8.83 -0.29
CA GLN A 81 -9.72 8.52 -1.30
C GLN A 81 -9.44 7.14 -1.90
N ARG A 82 -10.40 6.23 -1.75
CA ARG A 82 -10.42 4.93 -2.44
C ARG A 82 -11.70 4.91 -3.26
N GLY A 83 -11.58 4.58 -4.54
CA GLY A 83 -12.69 4.60 -5.51
C GLY A 83 -13.90 3.80 -5.04
#